data_AF-Q0SAX8-F1
#
_entry.id   AF-Q0SAX8-F1
#
_cell.length_a   1.000
_cell.length_b   1.000
_cell.length_c   1.000
_cell.angle_alpha   90.00
_cell.angle_beta   90.00
_cell.angle_gamma   90.00
#
_symmetry.space_group_name_H-M   'P 1'
#
loop_
_entity.id
_entity.type
_entity.pdbx_description
1 polymer ?
#
loop_
_entity_poly.entity_id
_entity_poly.type
_entity_poly.pdbx_seq_one_letter_code
_entity_poly.pdbx_strand_id
1 'polypeptide(L)'
;MTDDGPDFYETPGFEPPAAWLLAIAAVARDLWCLRYGRDVQVERLVWELAITDQYAVTIGWRGPGVGGFNLCHGVSMEAPYPQATVWVADTAQGELTGYEFIQWPSRGRHILNPRLRQEEPVWVDPHTGTAVAAIGELCEQRTAWDALDRHPGE
;
A
#
# COMPACT_ATOMS: atom_id res chain seq x y z
N MET A 1 31.50 -2.21 -21.66
CA MET A 1 30.14 -1.67 -21.56
C MET A 1 29.76 -1.89 -20.11
N THR A 2 30.11 -0.93 -19.27
CA THR A 2 29.84 -0.97 -17.84
C THR A 2 28.35 -0.70 -17.65
N ASP A 3 27.70 -1.61 -16.94
CA ASP A 3 26.34 -1.51 -16.45
C ASP A 3 26.29 -0.36 -15.45
N ASP A 4 25.90 0.82 -15.93
CA ASP A 4 25.77 2.07 -15.16
C ASP A 4 24.36 2.12 -14.54
N GLY A 5 23.93 1.00 -13.96
CA GLY A 5 22.73 0.93 -13.15
C GLY A 5 23.00 1.66 -11.84
N PRO A 6 22.06 2.50 -11.35
CA PRO A 6 22.28 3.25 -10.11
C PRO A 6 22.63 2.29 -8.96
N ASP A 7 23.66 2.64 -8.20
CA ASP A 7 24.07 1.88 -7.02
C ASP A 7 23.03 2.10 -5.91
N PHE A 8 22.06 1.19 -5.84
CA PHE A 8 20.95 1.23 -4.87
C PHE A 8 21.41 1.05 -3.41
N TYR A 9 22.72 0.93 -3.13
CA TYR A 9 23.28 0.78 -1.79
C TYR A 9 23.86 2.08 -1.20
N GLU A 10 23.84 3.21 -1.92
CA GLU A 10 24.09 4.51 -1.28
C GLU A 10 22.94 4.82 -0.33
N THR A 11 23.16 4.53 0.96
CA THR A 11 22.27 4.99 2.01
C THR A 11 22.39 6.51 2.01
N PRO A 12 21.31 7.27 1.74
CA PRO A 12 21.38 8.71 1.87
C PRO A 12 21.83 9.03 3.29
N GLY A 13 22.74 10.01 3.47
CA GLY A 13 23.25 10.40 4.79
C GLY A 13 22.19 11.04 5.72
N PHE A 14 20.91 10.79 5.50
CA PHE A 14 19.78 11.34 6.22
C PHE A 14 18.74 10.25 6.51
N GLU A 15 18.00 10.41 7.61
CA GLU A 15 16.95 9.49 8.00
C GLU A 15 15.78 9.53 7.00
N PRO A 16 15.11 8.39 6.72
CA PRO A 16 13.95 8.38 5.86
C PRO A 16 12.82 9.23 6.47
N PRO A 17 12.06 10.00 5.68
CA PRO A 17 11.01 10.86 6.22
C PRO A 17 9.94 10.06 6.94
N ALA A 18 9.58 10.50 8.15
CA ALA A 18 8.61 9.82 9.00
C ALA A 18 7.25 9.60 8.32
N ALA A 19 6.79 10.57 7.51
CA ALA A 19 5.54 10.46 6.77
C ALA A 19 5.50 9.23 5.86
N TRP A 20 6.61 8.91 5.19
CA TRP A 20 6.72 7.76 4.30
C TRP A 20 6.80 6.44 5.06
N LEU A 21 7.53 6.40 6.18
CA LEU A 21 7.59 5.21 7.03
C LEU A 21 6.21 4.88 7.63
N LEU A 22 5.48 5.90 8.09
CA LEU A 22 4.11 5.73 8.60
C LEU A 22 3.14 5.27 7.51
N ALA A 23 3.24 5.84 6.30
CA ALA A 23 2.44 5.43 5.15
C ALA A 23 2.66 3.95 4.79
N ILE A 24 3.92 3.52 4.71
CA ILE A 24 4.27 2.11 4.46
C ILE A 24 3.72 1.22 5.58
N ALA A 25 3.87 1.61 6.84
CA ALA A 25 3.38 0.82 7.96
C ALA A 25 1.84 0.65 7.94
N ALA A 26 1.10 1.70 7.59
CA ALA A 26 -0.35 1.66 7.45
C ALA A 26 -0.78 0.69 6.33
N VAL A 27 -0.18 0.83 5.15
CA VAL A 27 -0.48 -0.03 4.00
C VAL A 27 -0.06 -1.48 4.23
N ALA A 28 1.10 -1.70 4.85
CA ALA A 28 1.57 -3.03 5.22
C ALA A 28 0.63 -3.72 6.20
N ARG A 29 0.00 -2.98 7.14
CA ARG A 29 -1.03 -3.53 8.02
C ARG A 29 -2.27 -3.96 7.23
N ASP A 30 -2.74 -3.10 6.33
CA ASP A 30 -3.89 -3.37 5.49
C ASP A 30 -3.69 -4.54 4.53
N LEU A 31 -2.45 -4.79 4.09
CA LEU A 31 -2.11 -5.97 3.30
C LEU A 31 -2.46 -7.27 4.00
N TRP A 32 -2.60 -7.32 5.33
CA TRP A 32 -3.03 -8.52 6.06
C TRP A 32 -4.51 -8.84 5.89
N CYS A 33 -5.29 -7.94 5.31
CA CYS A 33 -6.74 -8.04 5.26
C CYS A 33 -7.28 -7.84 3.84
N LEU A 34 -8.49 -8.36 3.61
CA LEU A 34 -9.26 -8.16 2.36
C LEU A 34 -8.47 -8.44 1.07
N ARG A 35 -7.69 -9.53 1.04
CA ARG A 35 -7.07 -10.03 -0.19
C ARG A 35 -7.98 -11.09 -0.80
N TYR A 36 -8.29 -10.94 -2.08
CA TYR A 36 -9.05 -11.93 -2.83
C TYR A 36 -8.23 -12.43 -4.02
N GLY A 37 -8.02 -13.75 -4.10
CA GLY A 37 -7.16 -14.37 -5.10
C GLY A 37 -6.26 -15.43 -4.45
N ARG A 38 -5.06 -15.59 -5.02
CA ARG A 38 -4.06 -16.52 -4.46
C ARG A 38 -3.49 -16.00 -3.14
N ASP A 39 -2.96 -16.93 -2.35
CA ASP A 39 -2.34 -16.59 -1.07
C ASP A 39 -0.99 -15.88 -1.26
N VAL A 40 -0.68 -14.95 -0.35
CA VAL A 40 0.57 -14.19 -0.31
C VAL A 40 1.13 -14.25 1.10
N GLN A 41 2.41 -14.60 1.19
CA GLN A 41 3.19 -14.62 2.44
C GLN A 41 3.58 -13.18 2.82
N VAL A 42 2.58 -12.36 3.18
CA VAL A 42 2.73 -10.94 3.54
C VAL A 42 3.77 -10.76 4.65
N GLU A 43 3.85 -11.72 5.58
CA GLU A 43 4.79 -11.74 6.69
C GLU A 43 6.25 -11.86 6.28
N ARG A 44 6.51 -12.23 5.02
CA ARG A 44 7.86 -12.36 4.45
C ARG A 44 8.18 -11.26 3.44
N LEU A 45 7.27 -10.30 3.25
CA LEU A 45 7.53 -9.12 2.42
C LEU A 45 8.45 -8.15 3.17
N VAL A 46 9.55 -7.80 2.52
CA VAL A 46 10.43 -6.73 2.94
C VAL A 46 10.10 -5.52 2.10
N TRP A 47 9.54 -4.49 2.74
CA TRP A 47 9.30 -3.19 2.09
C TRP A 47 10.61 -2.44 1.94
N GLU A 48 10.80 -1.83 0.78
CA GLU A 48 11.97 -1.05 0.42
C GLU A 48 11.55 0.40 0.20
N LEU A 49 12.36 1.32 0.71
CA LEU A 49 12.20 2.76 0.55
C LEU A 49 13.56 3.32 0.16
N ALA A 50 13.64 3.96 -1.00
CA ALA A 50 14.83 4.63 -1.48
C ALA A 50 14.49 6.07 -1.88
N ILE A 51 15.44 6.98 -1.73
CA ILE A 51 15.29 8.38 -2.08
C ILE A 51 16.36 8.71 -3.10
N THR A 52 15.92 9.16 -4.27
CA THR A 52 16.79 9.53 -5.38
C THR A 52 17.52 10.84 -5.08
N ASP A 53 18.55 11.13 -5.87
CA ASP A 53 19.28 12.40 -5.85
C ASP A 53 18.40 13.62 -6.22
N GLN A 54 17.26 13.40 -6.89
CA GLN A 54 16.24 14.44 -7.10
C GLN A 54 15.21 14.55 -5.96
N TYR A 55 15.46 13.93 -4.80
CA TYR A 55 14.56 13.91 -3.65
C TYR A 55 13.18 13.28 -3.94
N ALA A 56 13.09 12.45 -4.98
CA ALA A 56 11.91 11.65 -5.27
C ALA A 56 11.97 10.31 -4.53
N VAL A 57 10.82 9.88 -4.03
CA VAL A 57 10.69 8.62 -3.31
C VAL A 57 10.41 7.46 -4.26
N THR A 58 11.16 6.39 -4.05
CA THR A 58 10.94 5.07 -4.63
C THR A 58 10.47 4.13 -3.53
N ILE A 59 9.39 3.39 -3.77
CA ILE A 59 8.98 2.31 -2.88
C ILE A 59 8.97 0.99 -3.64
N GLY A 60 9.15 -0.08 -2.89
CA GLY A 60 9.11 -1.43 -3.42
C GLY A 60 8.86 -2.46 -2.35
N TRP A 61 8.82 -3.71 -2.78
CA TRP A 61 9.02 -4.83 -1.88
C TRP A 61 9.78 -5.95 -2.56
N ARG A 62 10.29 -6.85 -1.73
CA ARG A 62 10.77 -8.16 -2.14
C ARG A 62 10.29 -9.22 -1.16
N GLY A 63 10.06 -10.43 -1.65
CA GLY A 63 9.69 -11.56 -0.83
C GLY A 63 9.26 -12.77 -1.66
N PRO A 64 9.12 -13.95 -1.02
CA PRO A 64 8.65 -15.14 -1.72
C PRO A 64 7.16 -15.04 -2.05
N GLY A 65 6.77 -15.50 -3.23
CA GLY A 65 5.36 -15.64 -3.60
C GLY A 65 4.67 -14.40 -4.18
N VAL A 66 5.41 -13.31 -4.39
CA VAL A 66 5.05 -12.17 -5.25
C VAL A 66 6.30 -11.68 -5.98
N GLY A 67 6.12 -11.12 -7.17
CA GLY A 67 7.16 -10.37 -7.87
C GLY A 67 7.62 -9.19 -7.02
N GLY A 68 8.93 -9.04 -6.92
CA GLY A 68 9.50 -7.81 -6.36
C GLY A 68 9.34 -6.67 -7.34
N PHE A 69 9.10 -5.48 -6.83
CA PHE A 69 9.03 -4.27 -7.64
C PHE A 69 9.75 -3.13 -6.92
N ASN A 70 10.16 -2.14 -7.70
CA ASN A 70 10.59 -0.84 -7.20
C ASN A 70 10.03 0.21 -8.17
N LEU A 71 9.28 1.16 -7.64
CA LEU A 71 8.55 2.13 -8.45
C LEU A 71 8.74 3.55 -7.92
N CYS A 72 9.10 4.43 -8.84
CA CYS A 72 9.30 5.86 -8.61
C CYS A 72 8.39 6.63 -9.57
N HIS A 73 7.49 7.46 -9.03
CA HIS A 73 6.62 8.35 -9.82
C HIS A 73 6.86 9.83 -9.50
N GLY A 74 8.05 10.18 -9.00
CA GLY A 74 8.43 11.58 -8.79
C GLY A 74 7.68 12.27 -7.64
N VAL A 75 7.15 11.50 -6.67
CA VAL A 75 6.57 12.10 -5.46
C VAL A 75 7.71 12.57 -4.56
N SER A 76 7.64 13.82 -4.14
CA SER A 76 8.62 14.44 -3.25
C SER A 76 8.71 13.70 -1.91
N MET A 77 9.92 13.58 -1.36
CA MET A 77 10.14 13.08 0.01
C MET A 77 9.43 13.94 1.07
N GLU A 78 9.14 15.20 0.76
CA GLU A 78 8.42 16.15 1.63
C GLU A 78 6.89 16.01 1.54
N ALA A 79 6.38 15.01 0.81
CA ALA A 79 4.95 14.77 0.75
C ALA A 79 4.37 14.51 2.16
N PRO A 80 3.26 15.18 2.53
CA PRO A 80 2.64 14.97 3.83
C PRO A 80 2.07 13.56 3.93
N TYR A 81 1.96 13.05 5.16
CA TYR A 81 1.50 11.68 5.46
C TYR A 81 0.26 11.24 4.66
N PRO A 82 -0.83 12.04 4.54
CA PRO A 82 -2.01 11.60 3.79
C PRO A 82 -1.72 11.37 2.30
N GLN A 83 -0.89 12.21 1.68
CA GLN A 83 -0.53 12.08 0.28
C GLN A 83 0.39 10.88 0.05
N ALA A 84 1.41 10.72 0.91
CA ALA A 84 2.29 9.56 0.89
C ALA A 84 1.50 8.25 1.05
N THR A 85 0.54 8.21 1.97
CA THR A 85 -0.28 7.02 2.24
C THR A 85 -1.13 6.60 1.05
N VAL A 86 -1.83 7.55 0.40
CA VAL A 86 -2.62 7.25 -0.80
C VAL A 86 -1.72 6.75 -1.93
N TRP A 87 -0.54 7.35 -2.11
CA TRP A 87 0.37 6.94 -3.17
C TRP A 87 0.99 5.55 -2.93
N VAL A 88 1.40 5.25 -1.69
CA VAL A 88 1.90 3.91 -1.33
C VAL A 88 0.81 2.86 -1.55
N ALA A 89 -0.42 3.16 -1.15
CA ALA A 89 -1.56 2.27 -1.32
C ALA A 89 -1.90 2.01 -2.80
N ASP A 90 -1.89 3.06 -3.62
CA ASP A 90 -2.16 2.98 -5.07
C ASP A 90 -1.09 2.16 -5.79
N THR A 91 0.18 2.40 -5.46
CA THR A 91 1.33 1.67 -6.02
C THR A 91 1.26 0.18 -5.65
N ALA A 92 1.08 -0.14 -4.35
CA ALA A 92 0.95 -1.52 -3.89
C ALA A 92 -0.24 -2.25 -4.55
N GLN A 93 -1.38 -1.55 -4.70
CA GLN A 93 -2.55 -2.09 -5.36
C GLN A 93 -2.29 -2.35 -6.85
N GLY A 94 -1.67 -1.41 -7.55
CA GLY A 94 -1.31 -1.55 -8.97
C GLY A 94 -0.45 -2.79 -9.20
N GLU A 95 0.54 -3.03 -8.34
CA GLU A 95 1.43 -4.18 -8.45
C GLU A 95 0.70 -5.51 -8.20
N LEU A 96 -0.10 -5.58 -7.13
CA LEU A 96 -0.87 -6.79 -6.81
C LEU A 96 -1.92 -7.12 -7.85
N THR A 97 -2.63 -6.10 -8.35
CA THR A 97 -3.75 -6.29 -9.28
C THR A 97 -3.27 -6.49 -10.72
N GLY A 98 -2.22 -5.78 -11.12
CA GLY A 98 -1.69 -5.77 -12.48
C GLY A 98 -0.75 -6.93 -12.80
N TYR A 99 0.08 -7.37 -11.84
CA TYR A 99 1.10 -8.39 -12.09
C TYR A 99 0.85 -9.70 -11.33
N GLU A 100 0.25 -9.63 -10.14
CA GLU A 100 0.01 -10.84 -9.33
C GLU A 100 -1.40 -11.42 -9.43
N PHE A 101 -2.30 -10.71 -10.14
CA PHE A 101 -3.72 -11.05 -10.27
C PHE A 101 -4.43 -11.18 -8.90
N ILE A 102 -3.97 -10.44 -7.90
CA ILE A 102 -4.55 -10.39 -6.56
C ILE A 102 -5.42 -9.15 -6.48
N GLN A 103 -6.71 -9.34 -6.22
CA GLN A 103 -7.64 -8.25 -6.01
C GLN A 103 -7.50 -7.76 -4.57
N TRP A 104 -6.87 -6.60 -4.39
CA TRP A 104 -6.68 -6.00 -3.07
C TRP A 104 -6.76 -4.47 -3.11
N PRO A 105 -7.43 -3.84 -2.12
CA PRO A 105 -8.32 -4.47 -1.16
C PRO A 105 -9.65 -4.88 -1.79
N SER A 106 -10.12 -6.10 -1.53
CA SER A 106 -11.39 -6.60 -2.03
C SER A 106 -12.04 -7.64 -1.12
N ARG A 107 -13.38 -7.67 -1.11
CA ARG A 107 -14.20 -8.77 -0.57
C ARG A 107 -14.69 -9.73 -1.67
N GLY A 108 -13.98 -9.81 -2.81
CA GLY A 108 -14.36 -10.66 -3.95
C GLY A 108 -15.47 -10.08 -4.83
N ARG A 109 -15.74 -8.77 -4.73
CA ARG A 109 -16.66 -8.06 -5.63
C ARG A 109 -15.93 -7.00 -6.44
N HIS A 110 -15.68 -5.85 -5.83
CA HIS A 110 -14.92 -4.74 -6.41
C HIS A 110 -13.67 -4.49 -5.59
N ILE A 111 -12.68 -3.85 -6.22
CA ILE A 111 -11.46 -3.39 -5.58
C ILE A 111 -11.74 -2.00 -5.00
N LEU A 112 -11.36 -1.78 -3.75
CA LEU A 112 -11.45 -0.47 -3.11
C LEU A 112 -10.34 0.43 -3.62
N ASN A 113 -10.63 1.70 -3.87
CA ASN A 113 -9.64 2.65 -4.36
C ASN A 113 -9.06 3.48 -3.21
N PRO A 114 -7.74 3.67 -3.13
CA PRO A 114 -7.15 4.59 -2.19
C PRO A 114 -7.44 6.02 -2.62
N ARG A 115 -7.95 6.86 -1.71
CA ARG A 115 -8.28 8.26 -1.98
C ARG A 115 -7.97 9.14 -0.79
N LEU A 116 -7.65 10.40 -1.07
CA LEU A 116 -7.59 11.45 -0.06
C LEU A 116 -8.97 12.10 0.05
N ARG A 117 -9.58 12.07 1.24
CA ARG A 117 -10.87 12.74 1.52
C ARG A 117 -10.74 13.59 2.75
N GLN A 118 -10.98 14.90 2.61
CA GLN A 118 -10.89 15.85 3.73
C GLN A 118 -9.57 15.69 4.52
N GLU A 119 -8.46 15.53 3.80
CA GLU A 119 -7.11 15.30 4.33
C GLU A 119 -6.87 13.92 4.99
N GLU A 120 -7.86 13.03 4.98
CA GLU A 120 -7.73 11.67 5.49
C GLU A 120 -7.49 10.67 4.35
N PRO A 121 -6.44 9.82 4.45
CA PRO A 121 -6.21 8.74 3.49
C PRO A 121 -7.20 7.59 3.78
N VAL A 122 -8.09 7.30 2.84
CA VAL A 122 -9.17 6.31 3.02
C VAL A 122 -9.28 5.34 1.84
N TRP A 123 -9.74 4.13 2.12
CA TRP A 123 -10.24 3.20 1.10
C TRP A 123 -11.68 3.54 0.75
N VAL A 124 -11.98 3.61 -0.54
CA VAL A 124 -13.29 4.02 -1.05
C VAL A 124 -13.86 2.92 -1.95
N ASP A 125 -15.12 2.56 -1.75
CA ASP A 125 -15.87 1.77 -2.72
C ASP A 125 -16.09 2.61 -3.99
N PRO A 126 -15.55 2.20 -5.16
CA PRO A 126 -15.63 2.98 -6.38
C PRO A 126 -17.05 3.13 -6.94
N HIS A 127 -17.97 2.25 -6.55
CA HIS A 127 -19.34 2.26 -7.06
C HIS A 127 -20.25 3.18 -6.25
N THR A 128 -20.15 3.11 -4.92
CA THR A 128 -20.97 3.93 -4.02
C THR A 128 -20.31 5.26 -3.68
N GLY A 129 -19.00 5.37 -3.88
CA GLY A 129 -18.22 6.51 -3.43
C GLY A 129 -18.17 6.64 -1.91
N THR A 130 -18.47 5.57 -1.17
CA THR A 130 -18.46 5.57 0.30
C THR A 130 -17.05 5.25 0.80
N ALA A 131 -16.58 6.02 1.80
CA ALA A 131 -15.36 5.68 2.53
C ALA A 131 -15.63 4.44 3.39
N VAL A 132 -14.80 3.43 3.22
CA VAL A 132 -14.93 2.12 3.87
C VAL A 132 -14.15 2.07 5.17
N ALA A 133 -12.92 2.56 5.15
CA ALA A 133 -12.03 2.65 6.31
C ALA A 133 -10.91 3.64 6.02
N ALA A 134 -10.26 4.16 7.06
CA ALA A 134 -8.95 4.78 6.91
C ALA A 134 -7.92 3.76 6.40
N ILE A 135 -6.93 4.23 5.65
CA ILE A 135 -5.79 3.38 5.27
C ILE A 135 -4.98 3.10 6.53
N GLY A 136 -4.80 1.81 6.84
CA GLY A 136 -4.24 1.28 8.08
C GLY A 136 -5.27 0.68 9.03
N GLU A 137 -6.57 0.67 8.67
CA GLU A 137 -7.67 0.19 9.50
C GLU A 137 -8.57 -0.86 8.80
N LEU A 138 -8.12 -1.45 7.68
CA LEU A 138 -8.93 -2.45 6.97
C LEU A 138 -9.17 -3.72 7.77
N CYS A 139 -8.27 -4.07 8.67
CA CYS A 139 -8.38 -5.27 9.48
C CYS A 139 -9.45 -5.16 10.56
N GLU A 140 -9.55 -3.98 11.16
CA GLU A 140 -10.60 -3.58 12.08
C GLU A 140 -11.95 -3.57 11.36
N GLN A 141 -12.00 -2.98 10.16
CA GLN A 141 -13.21 -2.96 9.36
C GLN A 141 -13.67 -4.37 8.93
N ARG A 142 -12.74 -5.25 8.56
CA ARG A 142 -13.04 -6.67 8.29
C ARG A 142 -13.68 -7.32 9.52
N THR A 143 -13.09 -7.11 10.69
CA THR A 143 -13.57 -7.70 11.95
C THR A 143 -14.97 -7.20 12.29
N ALA A 144 -15.26 -5.92 12.07
CA ALA A 144 -16.58 -5.34 12.27
C ALA A 144 -17.65 -5.97 11.35
N TRP A 145 -17.32 -6.20 10.08
CA TRP A 145 -18.22 -6.92 9.16
C TRP A 145 -18.44 -8.38 9.56
N ASP A 146 -17.38 -9.10 9.94
CA ASP A 146 -17.49 -10.50 10.37
C ASP A 146 -18.38 -10.63 11.62
N ALA A 147 -18.38 -9.63 12.50
CA ALA A 147 -19.27 -9.59 13.66
C ALA A 147 -20.74 -9.36 13.26
N LEU A 148 -20.99 -8.47 12.31
CA LEU A 148 -22.35 -8.21 11.79
C LEU A 148 -22.93 -9.46 11.09
N ASP A 149 -22.11 -10.15 10.29
CA ASP A 149 -22.54 -11.36 9.56
C ASP A 149 -22.87 -12.54 10.50
N ARG A 150 -22.31 -12.55 11.73
CA ARG A 150 -22.61 -13.55 12.77
C ARG A 150 -23.87 -13.25 13.58
N HIS A 151 -24.40 -12.03 13.52
CA HIS A 151 -25.63 -11.63 14.20
C HIS A 151 -26.71 -11.15 13.20
N PRO A 152 -27.19 -12.02 12.29
CA PRO A 152 -28.27 -11.66 11.38
C PRO A 152 -29.62 -11.71 12.11
N GLY A 153 -29.89 -10.69 12.94
CA GLY A 153 -31.20 -10.45 13.56
C GLY A 153 -31.58 -11.42 14.70
N GLU A 154 -31.62 -10.89 15.92
CA GLU A 154 -32.66 -11.30 16.89
C GLU A 154 -33.98 -10.60 16.57
#